data_AF-A0A4P6FU69-F1
#
_entry.id   AF-A0A4P6FU69-F1
#
_cell.length_a   1.000
_cell.length_b   1.000
_cell.length_c   1.000
_cell.angle_alpha   90.00
_cell.angle_beta   90.00
_cell.angle_gamma   90.00
#
_symmetry.space_group_name_H-M   'P 1'
#
loop_
_entity.id
_entity.type
_entity.pdbx_description
1 polymer ?
#
loop_
_entity_poly.entity_id
_entity_poly.type
_entity_poly.pdbx_seq_one_letter_code
_entity_poly.pdbx_strand_id
1 'polypeptide(L)'
;MIEAYHLTTKAGFSRFRIARRDMGIHFGTRAQAADRFNWKLLQGKPIEAAATIPVLLDLSNPLRIDDLGTWPPDRVMDELYIANIPGLDDLREKPTHAQIRNHLLACGYDGLVYPNRGEGPGLSDAAHEEQQIRTAMGLHPYQSSQWLALQQQLHAAGRRLARIRQAAEDSYVVFRPDRIFLRFPR
;
A
#
# COMPACT_ATOMS: atom_id res chain seq x y z
N MET A 1 -16.15 -7.30 -8.86
CA MET A 1 -15.24 -8.25 -8.19
C MET A 1 -13.89 -8.19 -8.84
N ILE A 2 -12.83 -8.09 -8.03
CA ILE A 2 -11.44 -8.04 -8.48
C ILE A 2 -10.78 -9.36 -8.11
N GLU A 3 -10.08 -10.00 -9.04
CA GLU A 3 -9.27 -11.17 -8.72
C GLU A 3 -7.91 -10.75 -8.17
N ALA A 4 -7.52 -11.31 -7.02
CA ALA A 4 -6.22 -11.02 -6.41
C ALA A 4 -5.69 -12.22 -5.62
N TYR A 5 -4.46 -12.10 -5.13
CA TYR A 5 -3.73 -13.19 -4.48
C TYR A 5 -3.09 -12.70 -3.18
N HIS A 6 -3.03 -13.59 -2.19
CA HIS A 6 -2.34 -13.36 -0.92
C HIS A 6 -1.39 -14.50 -0.59
N LEU A 7 -0.19 -14.18 -0.12
CA LEU A 7 0.73 -15.17 0.44
C LEU A 7 0.51 -15.31 1.95
N THR A 8 0.16 -16.52 2.40
CA THR A 8 0.33 -16.91 3.79
C THR A 8 1.62 -17.72 3.97
N THR A 9 2.27 -17.56 5.13
CA THR A 9 3.41 -18.39 5.55
C THR A 9 3.13 -19.16 6.84
N LYS A 10 1.89 -19.14 7.32
CA LYS A 10 1.46 -19.79 8.57
C LYS A 10 0.75 -21.11 8.29
N ALA A 11 1.08 -22.13 9.08
CA ALA A 11 0.33 -23.37 9.08
C ALA A 11 -1.10 -23.13 9.61
N GLY A 12 -2.08 -23.83 9.04
CA GLY A 12 -3.47 -23.75 9.51
C GLY A 12 -4.17 -22.40 9.28
N PHE A 13 -3.73 -21.62 8.29
CA PHE A 13 -4.43 -20.39 7.91
C PHE A 13 -5.90 -20.69 7.58
N SER A 14 -6.82 -20.02 8.28
CA SER A 14 -8.27 -20.27 8.16
C SER A 14 -9.09 -19.01 7.90
N ARG A 15 -8.54 -17.82 8.17
CA ARG A 15 -9.26 -16.55 7.99
C ARG A 15 -8.31 -15.37 7.89
N PHE A 16 -8.69 -14.38 7.08
CA PHE A 16 -8.04 -13.09 7.05
C PHE A 16 -8.42 -12.26 8.29
N ARG A 17 -7.43 -11.58 8.88
CA ARG A 17 -7.62 -10.64 9.99
C ARG A 17 -6.69 -9.47 9.78
N ILE A 18 -7.19 -8.27 10.03
CA ILE A 18 -6.37 -7.06 9.98
C ILE A 18 -5.49 -7.01 11.24
N ALA A 19 -4.19 -6.89 11.06
CA ALA A 19 -3.27 -6.71 12.17
C ALA A 19 -3.41 -5.30 12.76
N ARG A 20 -3.13 -5.14 14.07
CA ARG A 20 -3.31 -3.85 14.78
C ARG A 20 -2.54 -2.68 14.17
N ARG A 21 -1.42 -2.96 13.50
CA ARG A 21 -0.50 -1.96 12.91
C ARG A 21 -0.56 -1.96 11.37
N ASP A 22 -1.68 -2.36 10.80
CA ASP A 22 -1.85 -2.44 9.35
C ASP A 22 -3.08 -1.65 8.91
N MET A 23 -3.01 -1.07 7.71
CA MET A 23 -4.14 -0.38 7.06
C MET A 23 -5.24 -1.35 6.68
N GLY A 24 -4.90 -2.60 6.34
CA GLY A 24 -5.87 -3.61 5.96
C GLY A 24 -5.19 -4.92 5.62
N ILE A 25 -5.84 -5.74 4.79
CA ILE A 25 -5.25 -6.97 4.27
C ILE A 25 -4.76 -6.71 2.85
N HIS A 26 -3.47 -7.01 2.61
CA HIS A 26 -2.79 -6.74 1.35
C HIS A 26 -2.96 -7.89 0.38
N PHE A 27 -3.27 -7.54 -0.86
CA PHE A 27 -3.41 -8.43 -2.00
C PHE A 27 -2.69 -7.85 -3.20
N GLY A 28 -2.24 -8.73 -4.07
CA GLY A 28 -1.60 -8.36 -5.32
C GLY A 28 -1.88 -9.38 -6.41
N THR A 29 -1.09 -9.34 -7.46
CA THR A 29 -1.11 -10.37 -8.49
C THR A 29 -0.45 -11.65 -8.00
N ARG A 30 -0.65 -12.74 -8.74
CA ARG A 30 -0.05 -14.03 -8.40
C ARG A 30 1.49 -13.95 -8.35
N ALA A 31 2.08 -13.16 -9.26
CA ALA A 31 3.51 -12.92 -9.31
C ALA A 31 4.00 -12.17 -8.06
N GLN A 32 3.33 -11.08 -7.68
CA GLN A 32 3.65 -10.32 -6.48
C GLN A 32 3.56 -11.17 -5.19
N ALA A 33 2.55 -12.05 -5.09
CA ALA A 33 2.45 -12.98 -3.97
C ALA A 33 3.62 -13.99 -3.92
N ALA A 34 4.14 -14.41 -5.06
CA ALA A 34 5.32 -15.28 -5.15
C ALA A 34 6.61 -14.50 -4.82
N ASP A 35 6.77 -13.27 -5.29
CA ASP A 35 7.92 -12.43 -4.96
C ASP A 35 7.99 -12.12 -3.46
N ARG A 36 6.84 -11.91 -2.82
CA ARG A 36 6.73 -11.76 -1.37
C ARG A 36 7.26 -12.98 -0.60
N PHE A 37 7.12 -14.18 -1.16
CA PHE A 37 7.63 -15.42 -0.56
C PHE A 37 9.16 -15.45 -0.62
N ASN A 38 9.72 -15.15 -1.79
CA ASN A 38 11.16 -15.07 -1.99
C ASN A 38 11.81 -14.02 -1.06
N TRP A 39 11.20 -12.84 -0.93
CA TRP A 39 11.69 -11.81 -0.02
C TRP A 39 11.69 -12.25 1.45
N LYS A 40 10.65 -12.97 1.89
CA LYS A 40 10.60 -13.52 3.27
C LYS A 40 11.68 -14.57 3.51
N LEU A 41 11.95 -15.42 2.53
CA LEU A 41 13.06 -16.39 2.58
C LEU A 41 14.41 -15.68 2.73
N LEU A 42 14.68 -14.66 1.92
CA LEU A 42 15.91 -13.87 1.98
C LEU A 42 16.11 -13.16 3.33
N GLN A 43 15.02 -12.80 4.01
CA GLN A 43 15.08 -12.21 5.35
C GLN A 43 15.24 -13.22 6.49
N GLY A 44 15.34 -14.53 6.18
CA GLY A 44 15.42 -15.58 7.18
C GLY A 44 14.17 -15.68 8.07
N LYS A 45 13.01 -15.19 7.59
CA LYS A 45 11.77 -15.23 8.36
C LYS A 45 11.26 -16.68 8.43
N PRO A 46 10.76 -17.15 9.59
CA PRO A 46 10.18 -18.48 9.70
C PRO A 46 9.01 -18.65 8.73
N ILE A 47 9.04 -19.74 7.97
CA ILE A 47 7.95 -20.17 7.09
C ILE A 47 7.49 -21.55 7.55
N GLU A 48 6.28 -21.61 8.11
CA GLU A 48 5.70 -22.86 8.59
C GLU A 48 5.02 -23.61 7.44
N ALA A 49 4.22 -22.89 6.64
CA ALA A 49 3.55 -23.41 5.45
C ALA A 49 3.26 -22.25 4.49
N ALA A 50 3.90 -22.25 3.33
CA ALA A 50 3.67 -21.25 2.29
C ALA A 50 2.51 -21.65 1.39
N ALA A 51 1.55 -20.76 1.22
CA ALA A 51 0.48 -20.93 0.24
C ALA A 51 0.08 -19.59 -0.36
N THR A 52 -0.11 -19.58 -1.67
CA THR A 52 -0.72 -18.47 -2.40
C THR A 52 -2.22 -18.72 -2.52
N ILE A 53 -3.01 -17.85 -1.90
CA ILE A 53 -4.46 -17.98 -1.81
C ILE A 53 -5.11 -17.05 -2.86
N PRO A 54 -5.79 -17.59 -3.87
CA PRO A 54 -6.57 -16.78 -4.81
C PRO A 54 -7.88 -16.32 -4.15
N VAL A 55 -8.22 -15.04 -4.35
CA VAL A 55 -9.42 -14.42 -3.80
C VAL A 55 -10.15 -13.58 -4.84
N LEU A 56 -11.43 -13.33 -4.57
CA LEU A 56 -12.23 -12.30 -5.20
C LEU A 56 -12.49 -11.20 -4.17
N LEU A 57 -12.13 -9.97 -4.51
CA LEU A 57 -12.34 -8.79 -3.69
C LEU A 57 -13.60 -8.06 -4.13
N ASP A 58 -14.46 -7.74 -3.18
CA ASP A 58 -15.62 -6.88 -3.37
C ASP A 58 -15.30 -5.44 -2.95
N LEU A 59 -14.51 -4.76 -3.78
CA LEU A 59 -14.23 -3.34 -3.64
C LEU A 59 -15.06 -2.57 -4.66
N SER A 60 -15.84 -1.62 -4.18
CA SER A 60 -16.71 -0.74 -4.95
C SER A 60 -16.14 0.67 -5.08
N ASN A 61 -15.44 1.16 -4.05
CA ASN A 61 -14.85 2.51 -4.04
C ASN A 61 -13.48 2.52 -3.34
N PRO A 62 -12.45 1.87 -3.92
CA PRO A 62 -11.12 1.93 -3.35
C PRO A 62 -10.47 3.29 -3.65
N LEU A 63 -9.80 3.89 -2.68
CA LEU A 63 -9.02 5.11 -2.90
C LEU A 63 -7.71 4.76 -3.65
N ARG A 64 -7.44 5.42 -4.77
CA ARG A 64 -6.16 5.31 -5.48
C ARG A 64 -5.12 6.20 -4.80
N ILE A 65 -4.01 5.61 -4.37
CA ILE A 65 -2.85 6.33 -3.82
C ILE A 65 -1.55 5.84 -4.47
N ASP A 66 -0.45 6.57 -4.28
CA ASP A 66 0.88 6.11 -4.70
C ASP A 66 1.41 5.00 -3.77
N ASP A 67 2.37 4.22 -4.27
CA ASP A 67 3.03 3.18 -3.47
C ASP A 67 4.02 3.79 -2.49
N LEU A 68 3.74 3.62 -1.21
CA LEU A 68 4.56 4.15 -0.12
C LEU A 68 5.81 3.29 0.18
N GLY A 69 5.86 2.05 -0.31
CA GLY A 69 6.84 1.01 0.02
C GLY A 69 6.76 0.54 1.48
N THR A 70 6.83 1.47 2.42
CA THR A 70 6.50 1.28 3.84
C THR A 70 5.26 2.09 4.18
N TRP A 71 4.42 1.54 5.05
CA TRP A 71 3.11 2.11 5.35
C TRP A 71 3.00 2.58 6.81
N PRO A 72 3.90 3.42 7.36
CA PRO A 72 3.69 3.99 8.68
C PRO A 72 2.58 5.08 8.63
N PRO A 73 1.88 5.36 9.75
CA PRO A 73 0.70 6.22 9.72
C PRO A 73 0.95 7.64 9.20
N ASP A 74 2.10 8.23 9.50
CA ASP A 74 2.53 9.55 9.02
C ASP A 74 2.62 9.62 7.50
N ARG A 75 3.24 8.63 6.85
CA ARG A 75 3.31 8.59 5.37
C ARG A 75 1.96 8.37 4.73
N VAL A 76 1.10 7.58 5.36
CA VAL A 76 -0.27 7.41 4.87
C VAL A 76 -0.99 8.76 4.95
N MET A 77 -0.88 9.48 6.06
CA MET A 77 -1.48 10.81 6.21
C MET A 77 -1.00 11.80 5.13
N ASP A 78 0.31 11.84 4.84
CA ASP A 78 0.87 12.69 3.78
C ASP A 78 0.19 12.44 2.42
N GLU A 79 0.02 11.17 2.03
CA GLU A 79 -0.68 10.83 0.79
C GLU A 79 -2.18 11.14 0.82
N LEU A 80 -2.83 10.99 1.97
CA LEU A 80 -4.25 11.36 2.08
C LEU A 80 -4.44 12.88 1.99
N TYR A 81 -3.50 13.68 2.50
CA TYR A 81 -3.49 15.13 2.30
C TYR A 81 -3.31 15.49 0.82
N ILE A 82 -2.39 14.82 0.12
CA ILE A 82 -2.19 15.00 -1.33
C ILE A 82 -3.46 14.63 -2.11
N ALA A 83 -4.14 13.57 -1.68
CA ALA A 83 -5.41 13.12 -2.26
C ALA A 83 -6.61 14.02 -1.88
N ASN A 84 -6.40 15.08 -1.10
CA ASN A 84 -7.43 16.01 -0.62
C ASN A 84 -8.59 15.30 0.09
N ILE A 85 -8.29 14.30 0.92
CA ILE A 85 -9.32 13.60 1.69
C ILE A 85 -9.90 14.57 2.74
N PRO A 86 -11.24 14.73 2.81
CA PRO A 86 -11.86 15.66 3.73
C PRO A 86 -11.72 15.20 5.19
N GLY A 87 -11.66 16.16 6.11
CA GLY A 87 -11.72 15.90 7.56
C GLY A 87 -10.47 15.23 8.16
N LEU A 88 -9.34 15.21 7.45
CA LEU A 88 -8.09 14.67 8.00
C LEU A 88 -7.60 15.45 9.23
N ASP A 89 -7.88 16.75 9.28
CA ASP A 89 -7.48 17.61 10.41
C ASP A 89 -8.21 17.25 11.73
N ASP A 90 -9.31 16.50 11.65
CA ASP A 90 -10.03 15.99 12.83
C ASP A 90 -9.33 14.77 13.44
N LEU A 91 -8.36 14.17 12.73
CA LEU A 91 -7.55 13.09 13.26
C LEU A 91 -6.52 13.63 14.25
N ARG A 92 -6.20 12.82 15.26
CA ARG A 92 -5.11 13.13 16.21
C ARG A 92 -3.81 13.38 15.44
N GLU A 93 -2.95 14.25 15.96
CA GLU A 93 -1.62 14.59 15.39
C GLU A 93 -0.77 13.37 14.99
N LYS A 94 -0.96 12.23 15.66
CA LYS A 94 -0.34 10.93 15.33
C LYS A 94 -1.39 9.83 15.30
N PRO A 95 -2.17 9.70 14.22
CA PRO A 95 -3.25 8.72 14.17
C PRO A 95 -2.65 7.32 14.01
N THR A 96 -3.38 6.32 14.51
CA THR A 96 -3.09 4.91 14.24
C THR A 96 -3.66 4.50 12.89
N HIS A 97 -3.14 3.43 12.28
CA HIS A 97 -3.75 2.84 11.06
C HIS A 97 -5.24 2.55 11.20
N ALA A 98 -5.69 2.16 12.40
CA ALA A 98 -7.10 1.93 12.66
C ALA A 98 -7.93 3.21 12.58
N GLN A 99 -7.40 4.33 13.10
CA GLN A 99 -8.08 5.63 13.01
C GLN A 99 -8.14 6.12 11.56
N ILE A 100 -7.03 6.02 10.83
CA ILE A 100 -6.98 6.38 9.41
C ILE A 100 -7.96 5.52 8.61
N ARG A 101 -7.95 4.20 8.78
CA ARG A 101 -8.89 3.30 8.10
C ARG A 101 -10.35 3.64 8.43
N ASN A 102 -10.67 3.89 9.69
CA ASN A 102 -12.04 4.22 10.10
C ASN A 102 -12.50 5.54 9.49
N HIS A 103 -11.60 6.52 9.38
CA HIS A 103 -11.85 7.77 8.68
C HIS A 103 -12.17 7.55 7.21
N LEU A 104 -11.33 6.79 6.50
CA LEU A 104 -11.55 6.48 5.09
C LEU A 104 -12.86 5.70 4.86
N LEU A 105 -13.21 4.77 5.76
CA LEU A 105 -14.51 4.09 5.75
C LEU A 105 -15.67 5.09 5.93
N ALA A 106 -15.53 6.07 6.83
CA ALA A 106 -16.54 7.13 7.02
C ALA A 106 -16.66 8.05 5.79
N CYS A 107 -15.57 8.26 5.06
CA CYS A 107 -15.57 8.94 3.75
C CYS A 107 -16.14 8.08 2.61
N GLY A 108 -16.50 6.81 2.87
CA GLY A 108 -17.09 5.92 1.87
C GLY A 108 -16.09 5.10 1.05
N TYR A 109 -14.81 5.07 1.43
CA TYR A 109 -13.82 4.20 0.81
C TYR A 109 -13.80 2.82 1.47
N ASP A 110 -13.72 1.76 0.68
CA ASP A 110 -13.74 0.37 1.17
C ASP A 110 -12.39 -0.35 1.09
N GLY A 111 -11.40 0.32 0.53
CA GLY A 111 -10.02 -0.14 0.46
C GLY A 111 -9.11 0.90 -0.18
N LEU A 112 -7.89 0.48 -0.47
CA LEU A 112 -6.90 1.24 -1.23
C LEU A 112 -6.47 0.44 -2.45
N VAL A 113 -6.15 1.14 -3.52
CA VAL A 113 -5.48 0.59 -4.69
C VAL A 113 -4.23 1.41 -4.96
N TYR A 114 -3.11 0.75 -5.24
CA TYR A 114 -1.83 1.42 -5.49
C TYR A 114 -1.01 0.62 -6.50
N PRO A 115 -0.24 1.28 -7.38
CA PRO A 115 0.62 0.58 -8.33
C PRO A 115 1.81 -0.01 -7.56
N ASN A 116 1.92 -1.33 -7.43
CA ASN A 116 3.02 -1.94 -6.67
C ASN A 116 4.35 -1.74 -7.42
N ARG A 117 5.15 -0.80 -6.93
CA ARG A 117 6.49 -0.47 -7.43
C ARG A 117 7.57 -1.11 -6.58
N GLY A 118 7.26 -1.75 -5.46
CA GLY A 118 8.25 -2.19 -4.48
C GLY A 118 8.66 -3.67 -4.52
N GLU A 119 7.88 -4.57 -5.15
CA GLU A 119 8.06 -6.02 -4.94
C GLU A 119 8.51 -6.84 -6.17
N GLY A 120 8.90 -6.21 -7.29
CA GLY A 120 9.51 -6.90 -8.43
C GLY A 120 11.06 -6.90 -8.40
N PRO A 121 11.73 -7.90 -9.02
CA PRO A 121 13.19 -7.90 -9.11
C PRO A 121 13.68 -6.67 -9.90
N GLY A 122 14.29 -5.71 -9.20
CA GLY A 122 14.92 -4.52 -9.77
C GLY A 122 14.28 -3.16 -9.45
N LEU A 123 13.24 -3.09 -8.61
CA LEU A 123 12.56 -1.82 -8.28
C LEU A 123 12.82 -1.30 -6.86
N SER A 124 13.51 -2.07 -6.02
CA SER A 124 13.91 -1.67 -4.66
C SER A 124 14.76 -0.41 -4.61
N ASP A 125 15.49 -0.12 -5.69
CA ASP A 125 16.53 0.90 -5.71
C ASP A 125 15.96 2.29 -5.98
N ALA A 126 14.95 2.42 -6.84
CA ALA A 126 14.33 3.71 -7.15
C ALA A 126 13.45 4.25 -5.99
N ALA A 127 12.71 3.37 -5.32
CA ALA A 127 11.93 3.74 -4.12
C ALA A 127 12.86 4.09 -2.93
N HIS A 128 14.01 3.40 -2.81
CA HIS A 128 15.05 3.80 -1.86
C HIS A 128 15.70 5.14 -2.21
N GLU A 129 15.96 5.40 -3.49
CA GLU A 129 16.58 6.64 -3.97
C GLU A 129 15.67 7.86 -3.70
N GLU A 130 14.36 7.75 -3.97
CA GLU A 130 13.41 8.82 -3.62
C GLU A 130 13.38 9.07 -2.10
N GLN A 131 13.41 8.00 -1.30
CA GLN A 131 13.46 8.10 0.16
C GLN A 131 14.75 8.77 0.66
N GLN A 132 15.88 8.46 0.04
CA GLN A 132 17.17 9.07 0.36
C GLN A 132 17.18 10.56 0.00
N ILE A 133 16.61 10.96 -1.14
CA ILE A 133 16.48 12.37 -1.54
C ILE A 133 15.63 13.15 -0.53
N ARG A 134 14.47 12.62 -0.13
CA ARG A 134 13.60 13.25 0.89
C ARG A 134 14.32 13.44 2.23
N THR A 135 15.10 12.44 2.63
CA THR A 135 15.87 12.47 3.90
C THR A 135 17.06 13.45 3.81
N ALA A 136 17.78 13.48 2.69
CA ALA A 136 18.93 14.35 2.47
C ALA A 136 18.57 15.84 2.42
N MET A 137 17.32 16.16 2.07
CA MET A 137 16.83 17.54 2.00
C MET A 137 16.30 18.09 3.33
N GLY A 138 16.31 17.31 4.42
CA GLY A 138 15.92 17.79 5.75
C GLY A 138 14.46 18.24 5.88
N LEU A 139 13.57 17.79 4.99
CA LEU A 139 12.16 18.15 4.98
C LEU A 139 11.43 17.40 6.12
N HIS A 140 11.10 18.12 7.19
CA HIS A 140 10.16 17.66 8.21
C HIS A 140 8.72 18.06 7.79
N PRO A 141 7.67 17.28 8.11
CA PRO A 141 6.31 17.48 7.57
C PRO A 141 5.57 18.70 8.13
N TYR A 142 6.24 19.56 8.89
CA TYR A 142 5.62 20.76 9.42
C TYR A 142 6.21 22.00 8.76
N GLN A 143 5.32 22.63 8.00
CA GLN A 143 5.34 23.98 7.43
C GLN A 143 5.68 24.10 5.95
N SER A 144 4.65 24.62 5.26
CA SER A 144 4.69 25.64 4.22
C SER A 144 4.59 25.20 2.76
N SER A 145 4.03 26.13 1.98
CA SER A 145 3.90 26.24 0.51
C SER A 145 5.11 25.82 -0.32
N GLN A 146 6.25 25.54 0.30
CA GLN A 146 7.47 25.02 -0.31
C GLN A 146 7.29 23.58 -0.82
N TRP A 147 6.44 22.75 -0.19
CA TRP A 147 6.13 21.39 -0.69
C TRP A 147 5.37 21.42 -2.02
N LEU A 148 4.41 22.33 -2.16
CA LEU A 148 3.63 22.51 -3.39
C LEU A 148 4.50 23.08 -4.53
N ALA A 149 5.47 23.95 -4.19
CA ALA A 149 6.44 24.48 -5.14
C ALA A 149 7.45 23.40 -5.62
N LEU A 150 7.88 22.51 -4.72
CA LEU A 150 8.74 21.37 -5.07
C LEU A 150 7.99 20.37 -5.98
N GLN A 151 6.70 20.13 -5.72
CA GLN A 151 5.85 19.33 -6.61
C GLN A 151 5.81 19.91 -8.04
N GLN A 152 5.65 21.24 -8.19
CA GLN A 152 5.69 21.89 -9.51
C GLN A 152 7.05 21.76 -10.21
N GLN A 153 8.16 21.70 -9.47
CA GLN A 153 9.51 21.53 -10.04
C GLN A 153 9.84 20.07 -10.41
N LEU A 154 9.34 19.09 -9.64
CA LEU A 154 9.55 17.65 -9.91
C LEU A 154 8.78 17.13 -11.14
N HIS A 155 7.83 17.91 -11.67
CA HIS A 155 7.16 17.61 -12.94
C HIS A 155 8.13 17.49 -14.14
N ALA A 156 9.35 18.08 -14.07
CA ALA A 156 10.38 17.90 -15.10
C ALA A 156 11.10 16.53 -15.05
N ALA A 157 11.12 15.86 -13.88
CA ALA A 157 11.61 14.49 -13.70
C ALA A 157 10.56 13.41 -14.05
N GLY A 158 9.33 13.84 -14.35
CA GLY A 158 8.15 12.98 -14.58
C GLY A 158 8.24 12.01 -15.75
N ARG A 159 9.21 12.15 -16.67
CA ARG A 159 9.31 11.28 -17.87
C ARG A 159 9.86 9.87 -17.57
N ARG A 160 10.63 9.68 -16.50
CA ARG A 160 11.13 8.34 -16.09
C ARG A 160 10.12 7.61 -15.19
N LEU A 161 9.48 8.34 -14.28
CA LEU A 161 8.38 7.84 -13.44
C LEU A 161 7.13 7.47 -14.26
N ALA A 162 6.82 8.18 -15.34
CA ALA A 162 5.70 7.84 -16.23
C ALA A 162 5.88 6.48 -16.94
N ARG A 163 7.11 6.05 -17.24
CA ARG A 163 7.39 4.71 -17.81
C ARG A 163 7.26 3.60 -16.76
N ILE A 164 7.69 3.84 -15.53
CA ILE A 164 7.52 2.90 -14.41
C ILE A 164 6.03 2.76 -14.04
N ARG A 165 5.26 3.85 -14.13
CA ARG A 165 3.80 3.87 -13.95
C ARG A 165 3.02 3.03 -14.97
N GLN A 166 3.59 2.74 -16.14
CA GLN A 166 2.93 1.94 -17.18
C GLN A 166 3.11 0.42 -17.02
N ALA A 167 4.01 -0.04 -16.14
CA ALA A 167 4.33 -1.47 -15.99
C ALA A 167 4.00 -2.05 -14.59
N ALA A 168 3.72 -1.21 -13.59
CA ALA A 168 3.38 -1.67 -12.25
C ALA A 168 1.92 -2.15 -12.19
N GLU A 169 1.73 -3.42 -11.85
CA GLU A 169 0.40 -3.98 -11.59
C GLU A 169 -0.16 -3.47 -10.26
N ASP A 170 -1.49 -3.29 -10.20
CA ASP A 170 -2.17 -2.78 -9.01
C ASP A 170 -2.17 -3.81 -7.87
N SER A 171 -1.82 -3.34 -6.67
CA SER A 171 -2.05 -4.01 -5.40
C SER A 171 -3.23 -3.37 -4.66
N TYR A 172 -3.81 -4.12 -3.75
CA TYR A 172 -5.02 -3.76 -3.02
C TYR A 172 -4.85 -3.92 -1.52
N VAL A 173 -5.34 -2.95 -0.75
CA VAL A 173 -5.51 -3.06 0.69
C VAL A 173 -7.00 -3.07 1.00
N VAL A 174 -7.50 -4.17 1.56
CA VAL A 174 -8.92 -4.31 1.90
C VAL A 174 -9.16 -3.97 3.36
N PHE A 175 -10.07 -3.04 3.63
CA PHE A 175 -10.36 -2.55 5.00
C PHE A 175 -11.31 -3.44 5.79
N ARG A 176 -12.01 -4.35 5.11
CA ARG A 176 -13.06 -5.20 5.68
C ARG A 176 -12.90 -6.66 5.27
N PRO A 177 -12.63 -7.58 6.21
CA PRO A 177 -12.45 -9.00 5.87
C PRO A 177 -13.66 -9.66 5.21
N ASP A 178 -14.87 -9.17 5.48
CA ASP A 178 -16.13 -9.62 4.87
C ASP A 178 -16.24 -9.30 3.36
N ARG A 179 -15.31 -8.52 2.81
CA ARG A 179 -15.21 -8.21 1.37
C ARG A 179 -14.22 -9.10 0.61
N ILE A 180 -13.76 -10.18 1.24
CA ILE A 180 -12.76 -11.11 0.68
C ILE A 180 -13.39 -12.48 0.56
N PHE A 181 -13.49 -12.98 -0.66
CA PHE A 181 -14.10 -14.27 -0.96
C PHE A 181 -13.04 -15.22 -1.50
N LEU A 182 -12.94 -16.43 -0.96
CA LEU A 182 -12.02 -17.43 -1.49
C LEU A 182 -12.45 -17.81 -2.92
N ARG A 183 -11.49 -17.85 -3.84
CA ARG A 183 -11.72 -18.39 -5.17
C ARG A 183 -11.47 -19.90 -5.12
N PHE A 184 -12.54 -20.69 -5.04
CA PHE A 184 -12.44 -22.12 -5.24
C PHE A 184 -12.27 -22.43 -6.74
N PRO A 185 -11.34 -23.32 -7.13
CA PRO A 185 -11.28 -23.79 -8.51
C PRO A 185 -12.62 -24.45 -8.87
N ARG A 186 -13.13 -24.11 -10.06
CA ARG A 186 -14.28 -24.81 -10.66
C ARG A 186 -13.86 -26.18 -11.14
#